data_AF-A0A2W7RHI5-F1
#
_entry.id   AF-A0A2W7RHI5-F1
#
_cell.length_a   1.000
_cell.length_b   1.000
_cell.length_c   1.000
_cell.angle_alpha   90.00
_cell.angle_beta   90.00
_cell.angle_gamma   90.00
#
_symmetry.space_group_name_H-M   'P 1'
#
loop_
_entity.id
_entity.type
_entity.pdbx_description
1 polymer ?
#
loop_
_entity_poly.entity_id
_entity_poly.type
_entity_poly.pdbx_seq_one_letter_code
_entity_poly.pdbx_strand_id
1 'polypeptide(L)'
;MNQRIEELLDKYWAAGSSLAEEQELKELLLTEEGYQQEKEMFLGLKDLSSEEPNLKTPVKIIPIKPRTWISWAASVAILMGTAWGWTVYEQKQAEEQAYMEVMQAFALIQTNLSRGQEEMNVMSELRYLNTTNQLFGKAITK
;
A
#
# COMPACT_ATOMS: atom_id res chain seq x y z
N MET A 1 33.08 -45.43 56.49
CA MET A 1 32.31 -44.32 55.90
C MET A 1 30.91 -44.78 55.49
N ASN A 2 30.76 -46.00 54.96
CA ASN A 2 29.46 -46.65 54.66
C ASN A 2 28.34 -46.52 55.71
N GLN A 3 28.61 -46.68 57.01
CA GLN A 3 27.57 -46.59 58.05
C GLN A 3 26.87 -45.21 58.12
N ARG A 4 27.59 -44.13 57.80
CA ARG A 4 27.01 -42.78 57.78
C ARG A 4 26.10 -42.58 56.58
N ILE A 5 26.47 -43.14 55.43
CA ILE A 5 25.66 -43.11 54.21
C ILE A 5 24.35 -43.88 54.43
N GLU A 6 24.40 -45.06 55.04
CA GLU A 6 23.22 -45.86 55.38
C GLU A 6 22.29 -45.11 56.36
N GLU A 7 22.82 -44.49 57.41
CA GLU A 7 22.03 -43.70 58.37
C GLU A 7 21.32 -42.51 57.68
N LEU A 8 22.04 -41.80 56.80
CA LEU A 8 21.50 -40.67 56.06
C LEU A 8 20.46 -41.09 55.02
N LEU A 9 20.68 -42.23 54.34
CA LEU A 9 19.71 -42.80 53.41
C LEU A 9 18.43 -43.23 54.14
N ASP A 10 18.54 -43.91 55.28
CA ASP A 10 17.37 -44.35 56.05
C ASP A 10 16.53 -43.15 56.52
N LYS A 11 17.18 -42.08 56.99
CA LYS A 11 16.51 -40.80 57.31
C LYS A 11 15.86 -40.15 56.09
N TYR A 12 16.53 -40.16 54.94
CA TYR A 12 15.98 -39.60 53.70
C TYR A 12 14.73 -40.37 53.26
N TRP A 13 14.79 -41.71 53.27
CA TRP A 13 13.65 -42.57 52.95
C TRP A 13 12.51 -42.45 53.95
N ALA A 14 12.82 -42.19 55.22
CA ALA A 14 11.84 -41.88 56.26
C ALA A 14 11.30 -40.42 56.19
N ALA A 15 11.73 -39.62 55.21
CA ALA A 15 11.40 -38.20 55.04
C ALA A 15 11.74 -37.33 56.28
N GLY A 16 12.76 -37.72 57.03
CA GLY A 16 13.23 -37.04 58.25
C GLY A 16 14.56 -36.30 58.09
N SER A 17 15.13 -36.25 56.88
CA SER A 17 16.39 -35.56 56.60
C SER A 17 16.24 -34.04 56.56
N SER A 18 17.30 -33.35 56.98
CA SER A 18 17.46 -31.90 56.78
C SER A 18 18.24 -31.59 55.50
N LEU A 19 18.12 -30.36 55.00
CA LEU A 19 18.83 -29.91 53.79
C LEU A 19 20.37 -30.07 53.90
N ALA A 20 20.92 -29.84 55.11
CA ALA A 20 22.35 -29.98 55.36
C ALA A 20 22.80 -31.45 55.31
N GLU A 21 21.99 -32.36 55.86
CA GLU A 21 22.22 -33.81 55.81
C GLU A 21 22.13 -34.35 54.37
N GLU A 22 21.25 -33.80 53.53
CA GLU A 22 21.14 -34.19 52.12
C GLU A 22 22.33 -33.71 51.29
N GLN A 23 22.88 -32.53 51.58
CA GLN A 23 24.12 -32.06 50.98
C GLN A 23 25.31 -32.94 51.37
N GLU A 24 25.41 -33.30 52.66
CA GLU A 24 26.41 -34.24 53.18
C GLU A 24 26.29 -35.60 52.48
N LEU A 25 25.07 -36.15 52.37
CA LEU A 25 24.81 -37.42 51.68
C LEU A 25 25.25 -37.39 50.22
N LYS A 26 24.98 -36.28 49.51
CA LYS A 26 25.38 -36.12 48.10
C LYS A 26 26.90 -36.08 47.92
N GLU A 27 27.63 -35.41 48.81
CA GLU A 27 29.09 -35.37 48.78
C GLU A 27 29.72 -36.73 49.12
N LEU A 28 29.16 -37.44 50.09
CA LEU A 28 29.60 -38.78 50.46
C LEU A 28 29.37 -39.79 49.32
N LEU A 29 28.22 -39.73 48.64
CA LEU A 29 27.94 -40.55 47.46
C LEU A 29 28.89 -40.25 46.29
N LEU A 30 29.42 -39.04 46.16
CA LEU A 30 30.43 -38.74 45.14
C LEU A 30 31.80 -39.36 45.44
N THR A 31 32.11 -39.58 46.72
CA THR A 31 33.45 -39.96 47.18
C THR A 31 33.62 -41.47 47.39
N GLU A 32 32.57 -42.15 47.87
CA GLU A 32 32.63 -43.59 48.21
C GLU A 32 32.43 -44.49 46.97
N GLU A 33 33.09 -45.65 46.91
CA GLU A 33 32.83 -46.67 45.88
C GLU A 33 31.65 -47.57 46.28
N GLY A 34 30.55 -47.59 45.51
CA GLY A 34 29.32 -48.34 45.82
C GLY A 34 28.04 -47.61 45.37
N TYR A 35 26.86 -48.03 45.84
CA TYR A 35 25.59 -47.28 45.74
C TYR A 35 25.23 -46.74 44.35
N GLN A 36 25.37 -47.58 43.30
CA GLN A 36 25.14 -47.16 41.91
C GLN A 36 23.72 -46.61 41.69
N GLN A 37 22.72 -47.24 42.31
CA GLN A 37 21.32 -46.86 42.15
C GLN A 37 21.01 -45.50 42.78
N GLU A 38 21.54 -45.25 43.98
CA GLU A 38 21.38 -43.98 44.70
C GLU A 38 22.16 -42.87 43.97
N LYS A 39 23.36 -43.17 43.47
CA LYS A 39 24.14 -42.22 42.68
C LYS A 39 23.42 -41.78 41.41
N GLU A 40 22.83 -42.71 40.66
CA GLU A 40 22.05 -42.37 39.46
C GLU A 40 20.87 -41.46 39.81
N MET A 41 20.18 -41.71 40.93
CA MET A 41 19.08 -40.88 41.39
C MET A 41 19.52 -39.46 41.80
N PHE A 42 20.58 -39.33 42.59
CA PHE A 42 21.02 -38.03 43.13
C PHE A 42 21.90 -37.21 42.16
N LEU A 43 22.61 -37.88 41.23
CA LEU A 43 23.57 -37.26 40.33
C LEU A 43 23.09 -37.21 38.87
N GLY A 44 22.24 -38.14 38.43
CA GLY A 44 21.80 -38.25 37.03
C GLY A 44 21.03 -37.02 36.52
N LEU A 45 20.36 -36.28 37.41
CA LEU A 45 19.71 -35.01 37.06
C LEU A 45 20.70 -33.90 36.64
N LYS A 46 21.94 -33.96 37.14
CA LYS A 46 22.98 -32.97 36.80
C LYS A 46 23.48 -33.17 35.37
N ASP A 47 23.58 -34.41 34.93
CA ASP A 47 23.99 -34.77 33.57
C ASP A 47 22.92 -34.36 32.57
N LEU A 48 21.64 -34.63 32.89
CA LEU A 48 20.50 -34.19 32.07
C LEU A 48 20.38 -32.67 31.99
N SER A 49 20.71 -31.95 33.07
CA SER A 49 20.68 -30.48 33.07
C SER A 49 21.83 -29.85 32.27
N SER A 50 22.87 -30.62 31.95
CA SER A 50 24.03 -30.18 31.15
C SER A 50 23.85 -30.49 29.67
N GLU A 51 22.83 -31.26 29.30
CA GLU A 51 22.53 -31.62 27.92
C GLU A 51 21.72 -30.51 27.24
N GLU A 52 22.30 -29.87 26.22
CA GLU A 52 21.59 -28.86 25.44
C GLU A 52 20.52 -29.52 24.55
N PRO A 53 19.27 -29.02 24.54
CA PRO A 53 18.21 -29.62 23.74
C PRO A 53 18.51 -29.42 22.24
N ASN A 54 18.77 -30.53 21.53
CA ASN A 54 18.98 -30.54 20.08
C ASN A 54 17.64 -30.35 19.33
N LEU A 55 17.10 -29.14 19.38
CA LEU A 55 15.90 -28.75 18.65
C LEU A 55 16.27 -28.49 17.18
N LYS A 56 16.37 -29.56 16.38
CA LYS A 56 16.42 -29.44 14.92
C LYS A 56 15.05 -29.03 14.39
N THR A 57 14.74 -27.75 14.47
CA THR A 57 13.52 -27.22 13.84
C THR A 57 13.68 -27.30 12.32
N PRO A 58 12.78 -27.98 11.59
CA PRO A 58 12.87 -28.04 10.13
C PRO A 58 12.57 -26.65 9.55
N VAL A 59 13.62 -25.91 9.17
CA VAL A 59 13.47 -24.67 8.41
C VAL A 59 13.00 -25.05 7.01
N LYS A 60 11.70 -24.94 6.76
CA LYS A 60 11.13 -25.10 5.42
C LYS A 60 11.58 -23.93 4.55
N ILE A 61 12.63 -24.15 3.76
CA ILE A 61 13.07 -23.18 2.75
C ILE A 61 12.05 -23.21 1.62
N ILE A 62 11.26 -22.14 1.49
CA ILE A 62 10.29 -21.99 0.41
C ILE A 62 11.04 -21.37 -0.79
N PRO A 63 11.14 -22.06 -1.95
CA PRO A 63 11.81 -21.48 -3.11
C PRO A 63 10.97 -20.30 -3.65
N ILE A 64 11.56 -19.11 -3.64
CA ILE A 64 10.95 -17.92 -4.22
C ILE A 64 11.10 -18.01 -5.75
N LYS A 65 9.99 -18.16 -6.46
CA LYS A 65 10.01 -18.24 -7.93
C LYS A 65 10.43 -16.88 -8.53
N PRO A 66 11.33 -16.85 -9.53
CA PRO A 66 11.71 -15.59 -10.18
C PRO A 66 10.50 -14.96 -10.87
N ARG A 67 10.18 -13.72 -10.48
CA ARG A 67 9.08 -12.90 -11.03
C ARG A 67 9.48 -12.11 -12.28
N THR A 68 10.48 -12.59 -13.04
CA THR A 68 11.04 -11.88 -14.21
C THR A 68 10.01 -11.51 -15.27
N TRP A 69 8.97 -12.33 -15.44
CA TRP A 69 7.84 -12.04 -16.33
C TRP A 69 7.05 -10.78 -15.93
N ILE A 70 6.92 -10.51 -14.62
CA ILE A 70 6.19 -9.34 -14.11
C ILE A 70 6.96 -8.05 -14.43
N SER A 71 8.29 -8.09 -14.35
CA SER A 71 9.13 -6.95 -14.74
C SER A 71 8.99 -6.62 -16.23
N TRP A 72 8.94 -7.64 -17.10
CA TRP A 72 8.72 -7.41 -18.54
C TRP A 72 7.32 -6.88 -18.84
N ALA A 73 6.29 -7.44 -18.19
CA ALA A 73 4.91 -6.97 -18.33
C ALA A 73 4.74 -5.51 -17.91
N ALA A 74 5.43 -5.07 -16.84
CA ALA A 74 5.39 -3.67 -16.40
C ALA A 74 5.94 -2.71 -17.46
N SER A 75 7.06 -3.05 -18.10
CA SER A 75 7.64 -2.23 -19.18
C SER A 75 6.70 -2.12 -20.37
N VAL A 76 6.08 -3.23 -20.78
CA VAL A 76 5.12 -3.24 -21.90
C VAL A 76 3.86 -2.43 -21.56
N ALA A 77 3.34 -2.55 -20.34
CA ALA A 77 2.18 -1.79 -19.88
C ALA A 77 2.43 -0.28 -19.86
N ILE A 78 3.63 0.17 -19.45
CA ILE A 78 4.01 1.58 -19.49
C ILE A 78 4.00 2.09 -20.92
N LEU A 79 4.62 1.39 -21.87
CA LEU A 79 4.65 1.80 -23.26
C LEU A 79 3.26 1.90 -23.90
N MET A 80 2.40 0.91 -23.64
CA MET A 80 1.01 0.93 -24.11
C MET A 80 0.22 2.08 -23.48
N GLY A 81 0.40 2.32 -22.18
CA GLY A 81 -0.25 3.42 -21.46
C GLY A 81 0.18 4.79 -21.98
N THR A 82 1.47 4.99 -22.27
CA THR A 82 1.98 6.24 -22.83
C THR A 82 1.46 6.48 -24.24
N ALA A 83 1.48 5.47 -25.10
CA ALA A 83 0.96 5.59 -26.46
C ALA A 83 -0.53 5.95 -26.49
N TRP A 84 -1.34 5.25 -25.67
CA TRP A 84 -2.76 5.56 -25.57
C TRP A 84 -3.01 6.94 -24.96
N GLY A 85 -2.29 7.30 -23.89
CA GLY A 85 -2.37 8.62 -23.28
C GLY A 85 -2.08 9.75 -24.27
N TRP A 86 -1.06 9.58 -25.13
CA TRP A 86 -0.73 10.54 -26.18
C TRP A 86 -1.87 10.72 -27.18
N THR A 87 -2.44 9.62 -27.69
CA THR A 87 -3.54 9.71 -28.68
C THR A 87 -4.77 10.44 -28.12
N VAL A 88 -5.13 10.19 -26.87
CA VAL A 88 -6.26 10.87 -26.21
C VAL A 88 -5.95 12.35 -25.97
N TYR A 89 -4.72 12.67 -25.59
CA TYR A 89 -4.29 14.04 -25.38
C TYR A 89 -4.33 14.86 -26.69
N GLU A 90 -3.81 14.29 -27.77
CA GLU A 90 -3.80 14.91 -29.09
C GLU A 90 -5.21 15.11 -29.64
N GLN A 91 -6.08 14.11 -29.47
CA GLN A 91 -7.50 14.24 -29.84
C GLN A 91 -8.18 15.37 -29.08
N LYS A 92 -7.98 15.48 -27.75
CA LYS A 92 -8.56 16.57 -26.96
C LYS A 92 -8.08 17.94 -27.39
N GLN A 93 -6.77 18.09 -27.67
CA GLN A 93 -6.26 19.35 -28.18
C GLN A 93 -6.89 19.72 -29.53
N ALA A 94 -7.04 18.75 -30.43
CA ALA A 94 -7.67 19.00 -31.73
C ALA A 94 -9.15 19.40 -31.58
N GLU A 95 -9.89 18.75 -30.67
CA GLU A 95 -11.28 19.09 -30.37
C GLU A 95 -11.41 20.51 -29.77
N GLU A 96 -10.52 20.89 -28.84
CA GLU A 96 -10.50 22.23 -28.26
C GLU A 96 -10.19 23.30 -29.32
N GLN A 97 -9.22 23.06 -30.21
CA GLN A 97 -8.88 23.98 -31.29
C GLN A 97 -10.04 24.16 -32.26
N ALA A 98 -10.66 23.06 -32.70
CA ALA A 98 -11.82 23.11 -33.58
C ALA A 98 -13.00 23.84 -32.92
N TYR A 99 -13.25 23.61 -31.63
CA TYR A 99 -14.29 24.32 -30.88
C TYR A 99 -14.03 25.84 -30.85
N MET A 100 -12.78 26.25 -30.57
CA MET A 100 -12.40 27.65 -30.55
C MET A 100 -12.56 28.33 -31.91
N GLU A 101 -12.18 27.66 -33.00
CA GLU A 101 -12.36 28.16 -34.37
C GLU A 101 -13.84 28.36 -34.70
N VAL A 102 -14.68 27.38 -34.38
CA VAL A 102 -16.13 27.47 -34.59
C VAL A 102 -16.75 28.61 -33.78
N MET A 103 -16.34 28.79 -32.51
CA MET A 103 -16.81 29.91 -31.70
C MET A 103 -16.37 31.27 -32.24
N GLN A 104 -15.16 31.39 -32.77
CA GLN A 104 -14.71 32.61 -33.45
C GLN A 104 -15.53 32.90 -34.70
N ALA A 105 -15.82 31.89 -35.52
CA ALA A 105 -16.68 32.05 -36.69
C ALA A 105 -18.10 32.50 -36.29
N PHE A 106 -18.68 31.92 -35.23
CA PHE A 106 -19.96 32.36 -34.70
C PHE A 106 -19.94 33.79 -34.17
N ALA A 107 -18.86 34.20 -33.48
CA ALA A 107 -18.71 35.58 -33.04
C ALA A 107 -18.69 36.55 -34.24
N LEU A 108 -17.97 36.21 -35.32
CA LEU A 108 -17.98 37.02 -36.53
C LEU A 108 -19.37 37.09 -37.18
N ILE A 109 -20.09 35.97 -37.27
CA ILE A 109 -21.47 35.95 -37.77
C ILE A 109 -22.36 36.87 -36.92
N GLN A 110 -22.27 36.75 -35.59
CA GLN A 110 -23.05 37.57 -34.67
C GLN A 110 -22.74 39.06 -34.83
N THR A 111 -21.47 39.45 -34.95
CA THR A 111 -21.11 40.86 -35.15
C THR A 111 -21.66 41.44 -36.44
N ASN A 112 -21.63 40.68 -37.55
CA ASN A 112 -22.19 41.11 -38.83
C ASN A 112 -23.72 41.20 -38.78
N LEU A 113 -24.39 40.26 -38.11
CA LEU A 113 -25.85 40.31 -37.91
C LEU A 113 -26.27 41.51 -37.05
N SER A 114 -25.55 41.80 -35.97
CA SER A 114 -25.80 42.97 -35.13
C SER A 114 -25.65 44.29 -35.91
N ARG A 115 -24.59 44.40 -36.73
CA ARG A 115 -24.40 45.56 -37.61
C ARG A 115 -25.54 45.69 -38.64
N GLY A 116 -25.94 44.60 -39.27
CA GLY A 116 -27.07 44.60 -40.20
C GLY A 116 -28.40 45.00 -39.54
N GLN A 117 -28.62 44.61 -38.29
CA GLN A 117 -29.78 45.03 -37.51
C GLN A 117 -29.77 46.54 -37.19
N GLU A 118 -28.60 47.09 -36.88
CA GLU A 118 -28.42 48.53 -36.64
C GLU A 118 -28.67 49.34 -37.92
N GLU A 119 -28.12 48.92 -39.05
CA GLU A 119 -28.35 49.56 -40.36
C GLU A 119 -29.83 49.49 -40.79
N MET A 120 -30.51 48.36 -40.53
CA MET A 120 -31.96 48.21 -40.74
C MET A 120 -32.77 49.19 -39.88
N ASN A 121 -32.38 49.39 -38.62
CA ASN A 121 -33.03 50.36 -37.74
C ASN A 121 -32.86 51.79 -38.26
N VAL A 122 -31.64 52.19 -38.65
CA VAL A 122 -31.38 53.53 -39.25
C VAL A 122 -32.18 53.73 -40.54
N MET A 123 -32.22 52.72 -41.42
CA MET A 123 -33.03 52.79 -42.65
C MET A 123 -34.53 52.92 -42.35
N SER A 124 -35.02 52.25 -41.31
CA SER A 124 -36.41 52.37 -40.87
C SER A 124 -36.73 53.79 -40.42
N GLU A 125 -35.85 54.41 -39.62
CA GLU A 125 -35.99 55.79 -39.13
C GLU A 125 -35.97 56.81 -40.29
N LEU A 126 -35.04 56.66 -41.23
CA LEU A 126 -34.97 57.50 -42.43
C LEU A 126 -36.21 57.37 -43.32
N ARG A 127 -36.82 56.17 -43.41
CA ARG A 127 -38.09 55.97 -44.13
C ARG A 127 -39.22 56.80 -43.50
N TYR A 128 -39.31 56.85 -42.17
CA TYR A 128 -40.32 57.69 -41.50
C TYR A 128 -40.07 59.18 -41.76
N LEU A 129 -38.82 59.62 -41.76
CA LEU A 129 -38.47 61.02 -42.06
C LEU A 129 -38.77 61.40 -43.51
N ASN A 130 -38.56 60.50 -44.48
CA ASN A 130 -38.90 60.75 -45.89
C ASN A 130 -40.40 60.68 -46.17
N THR A 131 -41.18 59.97 -45.34
CA THR A 131 -42.66 59.98 -45.41
C THR A 131 -43.20 61.40 -45.25
N THR A 132 -42.58 62.25 -44.42
CA THR A 132 -42.92 63.67 -44.29
C THR A 132 -42.73 64.42 -45.61
N ASN A 133 -41.64 64.20 -46.35
CA ASN A 133 -41.46 64.83 -47.67
C ASN A 133 -42.47 64.33 -48.72
N GLN A 134 -42.98 63.09 -48.60
CA GLN A 134 -44.06 62.59 -49.46
C GLN A 134 -45.43 63.18 -49.10
N LEU A 135 -45.68 63.42 -47.80
CA LEU A 135 -46.91 64.03 -47.30
C LEU A 135 -47.01 65.53 -47.63
N PHE A 136 -45.87 66.22 -47.76
CA PHE A 136 -45.82 67.68 -47.95
C PHE A 136 -45.20 68.15 -49.28
N GLY A 137 -44.71 67.24 -50.12
CA GLY A 137 -43.92 67.57 -51.31
C GLY A 137 -44.58 67.25 -52.65
N LYS A 138 -45.72 67.87 -52.99
CA LYS A 138 -46.05 68.32 -54.36
C LYS A 138 -47.37 69.10 -54.42
N ALA A 139 -47.30 70.44 -54.47
CA ALA A 139 -48.30 71.29 -55.10
C ALA A 139 -47.69 72.66 -55.47
N ILE A 140 -46.80 72.68 -56.45
CA ILE A 140 -46.61 73.88 -57.27
C ILE A 140 -46.81 73.42 -58.72
N THR A 141 -47.99 73.71 -59.26
CA THR A 141 -48.32 73.57 -60.68
C THR A 141 -48.95 74.89 -61.12
N LYS A 142 -48.23 75.54 -62.04
CA LYS A 142 -48.57 76.69 -62.89
C LYS A 142 -48.90 78.03 -62.23
#